data_AF-A0A821K0P7-F1
#
_entry.id   AF-A0A821K0P7-F1
#
_cell.length_a   1.000
_cell.length_b   1.000
_cell.length_c   1.000
_cell.angle_alpha   90.00
_cell.angle_beta   90.00
_cell.angle_gamma   90.00
#
_symmetry.space_group_name_H-M   'P 1'
#
loop_
_entity.id
_entity.type
_entity.pdbx_description
1 polymer ?
#
loop_
_entity_poly.entity_id
_entity_poly.type
_entity_poly.pdbx_seq_one_letter_code
_entity_poly.pdbx_strand_id
1 'polypeptide(L)'
;ILLSDCEKFDLTQIKNTSDCIAIATNNEYLGFIEETMKKWIQQMKEVLAESEQIRREADDIGPRAELNYWKRRMTKFNFLLDQIKTQKVKAVLTILQTAKSKLIQQWRILDGKITDAANEAKDNVRYLYTLEKFYEPLYNSNPVAMIEYIPGLINAVRMIHSISQYYNTSERMTSLFIKITNQMITSSKIYITNNYTQTIWSQNQAHVISKIRDCIKLNEEYQRYFQLTKVKLESSSSERRFDFSEMYIFGKFDSFIRRCEKIIDVYSIINMYSCLAESKIEGISSFNSKFNGIVATLKKKDYDFLDQRKQEIDNDLDEFRRSISNLHQSLNEFLDKYFDSIKNTERALTTLKRFE
;
A
#
# COMPACT_ATOMS: atom_id res chain seq x y z
N ILE A 1 20.36 -13.62 13.95
CA ILE A 1 20.82 -13.74 15.36
C ILE A 1 21.26 -15.17 15.54
N LEU A 2 22.55 -15.40 15.82
CA LEU A 2 23.06 -16.72 16.19
C LEU A 2 22.98 -16.84 17.72
N LEU A 3 22.59 -18.01 18.22
CA LEU A 3 22.82 -18.38 19.62
C LEU A 3 24.33 -18.26 19.89
N SER A 4 24.68 -17.50 20.92
CA SER A 4 26.08 -17.22 21.27
C SER A 4 26.80 -18.50 21.70
N ASP A 5 28.06 -18.68 21.28
CA ASP A 5 28.86 -19.80 21.76
C ASP A 5 29.16 -19.65 23.27
N CYS A 6 29.37 -20.78 23.95
CA CYS A 6 29.83 -20.77 25.33
C CYS A 6 31.31 -20.36 25.37
N GLU A 7 31.57 -19.08 25.64
CA GLU A 7 32.94 -18.51 25.66
C GLU A 7 33.84 -19.11 26.75
N LYS A 8 33.24 -19.68 27.81
CA LYS A 8 33.96 -20.14 29.02
C LYS A 8 34.06 -21.66 29.15
N PHE A 9 33.38 -22.43 28.29
CA PHE A 9 33.43 -23.89 28.32
C PHE A 9 33.29 -24.47 26.91
N ASP A 10 34.23 -25.32 26.51
CA ASP A 10 34.20 -25.97 25.22
C ASP A 10 33.15 -27.10 25.21
N LEU A 11 31.95 -26.76 24.73
CA LEU A 11 30.82 -27.67 24.60
C LEU A 11 31.10 -28.87 23.67
N THR A 12 32.21 -28.88 22.92
CA THR A 12 32.63 -30.03 22.10
C THR A 12 33.27 -31.17 22.90
N GLN A 13 33.61 -30.93 24.17
CA GLN A 13 34.14 -31.96 25.07
C GLN A 13 33.06 -32.87 25.67
N ILE A 14 31.78 -32.50 25.55
CA ILE A 14 30.67 -33.32 26.07
C ILE A 14 30.35 -34.40 25.04
N LYS A 15 30.89 -35.60 25.24
CA LYS A 15 30.70 -36.73 24.31
C LYS A 15 29.74 -37.78 24.87
N ASN A 16 29.75 -38.00 26.19
CA ASN A 16 29.02 -39.09 26.84
C ASN A 16 28.11 -38.61 27.98
N THR A 17 27.11 -39.42 28.34
CA THR A 17 26.19 -39.18 29.47
C THR A 17 26.90 -39.10 30.83
N SER A 18 28.05 -39.77 30.98
CA SER A 18 28.92 -39.69 32.16
C SER A 18 29.52 -38.29 32.34
N ASP A 19 29.89 -37.63 31.25
CA ASP A 19 30.49 -36.29 31.26
C ASP A 19 29.43 -35.25 31.67
N CYS A 20 28.19 -35.43 31.20
CA CYS A 20 27.06 -34.60 31.60
C CYS A 20 26.78 -34.67 33.12
N ILE A 21 26.91 -35.85 33.73
CA ILE A 21 26.69 -36.04 35.17
C ILE A 21 27.83 -35.42 35.99
N ALA A 22 29.08 -35.58 35.56
CA ALA A 22 30.24 -35.00 36.22
C ALA A 22 30.24 -33.46 36.18
N ILE A 23 29.74 -32.88 35.09
CA ILE A 23 29.58 -31.43 34.96
C ILE A 23 28.39 -30.93 35.79
N ALA A 24 27.28 -31.68 35.83
CA ALA A 24 26.10 -31.33 36.62
C ALA A 24 26.35 -31.30 38.13
N THR A 25 27.34 -32.04 38.64
CA THR A 25 27.73 -32.06 40.07
C THR A 25 28.82 -31.05 40.42
N ASN A 26 29.47 -30.41 39.44
CA ASN A 26 30.46 -29.37 39.67
C ASN A 26 29.81 -27.98 39.59
N ASN A 27 29.74 -27.27 40.73
CA ASN A 27 29.09 -25.95 40.83
C ASN A 27 29.69 -24.88 39.91
N GLU A 28 30.98 -24.92 39.61
CA GLU A 28 31.63 -23.91 38.77
C GLU A 28 31.27 -24.11 37.29
N TYR A 29 31.39 -25.34 36.79
CA TYR A 29 31.00 -25.68 35.41
C TYR A 29 29.48 -25.55 35.19
N LEU A 30 28.67 -25.94 36.17
CA LEU A 30 27.22 -25.73 36.12
C LEU A 30 26.87 -24.24 36.04
N GLY A 31 27.58 -23.38 36.79
CA GLY A 31 27.42 -21.93 36.72
C GLY A 31 27.67 -21.36 35.33
N PHE A 32 28.72 -21.79 34.63
CA PHE A 32 29.00 -21.36 33.24
C PHE A 32 27.92 -21.81 32.25
N ILE A 33 27.39 -23.03 32.42
CA ILE A 33 26.30 -23.54 31.60
C ILE A 33 25.01 -22.75 31.85
N GLU A 34 24.70 -22.42 33.11
CA GLU A 34 23.56 -21.57 33.44
C GLU A 34 23.69 -20.15 32.89
N GLU A 35 24.89 -19.55 32.90
CA GLU A 35 25.13 -18.24 32.24
C GLU A 35 24.87 -18.31 30.73
N THR A 36 25.37 -19.36 30.08
CA THR A 36 25.16 -19.58 28.64
C THR A 36 23.69 -19.74 28.32
N MET A 37 22.98 -20.51 29.14
CA MET A 37 21.55 -20.71 29.02
C MET A 37 20.76 -19.40 29.17
N LYS A 38 21.13 -18.56 30.14
CA LYS A 38 20.53 -17.22 30.32
C LYS A 38 20.76 -16.34 29.10
N LYS A 39 21.97 -16.35 28.51
CA LYS A 39 22.26 -15.63 27.26
C LYS A 39 21.35 -16.09 26.12
N TRP A 40 21.19 -17.40 25.91
CA TRP A 40 20.31 -17.93 24.86
C TRP A 40 18.84 -17.60 25.10
N ILE A 41 18.36 -17.72 26.34
CA ILE A 41 17.00 -17.31 26.74
C ILE A 41 16.76 -15.84 26.40
N GLN A 42 17.73 -14.97 26.68
CA GLN A 42 17.64 -13.54 26.38
C GLN A 42 17.59 -13.30 24.87
N GLN A 43 18.45 -13.96 24.08
CA GLN A 43 18.43 -13.86 22.62
C GLN A 43 17.10 -14.34 22.01
N MET A 44 16.53 -15.44 22.51
CA MET A 44 15.23 -15.94 22.04
C MET A 44 14.10 -14.94 22.37
N LYS A 45 14.13 -14.33 23.56
CA LYS A 45 13.19 -13.27 23.94
C LYS A 45 13.30 -12.04 23.03
N GLU A 46 14.52 -11.60 22.72
CA GLU A 46 14.76 -10.48 21.81
C GLU A 46 14.24 -10.76 20.40
N VAL A 47 14.52 -11.96 19.87
CA VAL A 47 14.00 -12.38 18.56
C VAL A 47 12.48 -12.35 18.54
N LEU A 48 11.82 -12.88 19.58
CA LEU A 48 10.36 -12.87 19.69
C LEU A 48 9.80 -11.45 19.84
N ALA A 49 10.41 -10.62 20.68
CA ALA A 49 9.97 -9.24 20.91
C ALA A 49 10.09 -8.39 19.64
N GLU A 50 11.21 -8.46 18.91
CA GLU A 50 11.38 -7.80 17.61
C GLU A 50 10.30 -8.23 16.60
N SER A 51 9.87 -9.49 16.72
CA SER A 51 8.87 -10.08 15.84
C SER A 51 7.43 -9.63 16.16
N GLU A 52 7.16 -9.22 17.41
CA GLU A 52 5.86 -8.77 17.90
C GLU A 52 5.70 -7.23 17.81
N GLN A 53 6.78 -6.51 17.47
CA GLN A 53 6.74 -5.06 17.31
C GLN A 53 5.78 -4.64 16.18
N ILE A 54 5.06 -3.54 16.43
CA ILE A 54 4.20 -2.90 15.44
C ILE A 54 5.07 -2.45 14.26
N ARG A 55 4.73 -2.94 13.07
CA ARG A 55 5.43 -2.63 11.83
C ARG A 55 5.22 -1.16 11.47
N ARG A 56 6.30 -0.40 11.36
CA ARG A 56 6.29 0.91 10.69
C ARG A 56 6.57 0.67 9.22
N GLU A 57 5.50 0.67 8.44
CA GLU A 57 5.53 0.45 7.00
C GLU A 57 5.30 1.77 6.27
N ALA A 58 5.98 1.98 5.15
CA ALA A 58 5.68 3.11 4.28
C ALA A 58 4.25 2.99 3.72
N ASP A 59 3.61 4.14 3.53
CA ASP A 59 2.19 4.22 3.21
C ASP A 59 1.80 3.68 1.83
N ASP A 60 2.78 3.50 0.93
CA ASP A 60 2.67 3.10 -0.47
C ASP A 60 3.15 1.65 -0.72
N ILE A 61 3.44 0.90 0.35
CA ILE A 61 3.92 -0.47 0.23
C ILE A 61 2.88 -1.36 -0.47
N GLY A 62 3.34 -2.11 -1.47
CA GLY A 62 2.55 -3.09 -2.22
C GLY A 62 2.62 -4.53 -1.65
N PRO A 63 1.83 -5.46 -2.22
CA PRO A 63 1.66 -6.82 -1.68
C PRO A 63 2.94 -7.68 -1.68
N ARG A 64 3.89 -7.43 -2.60
CA ARG A 64 5.19 -8.14 -2.61
C ARG A 64 5.96 -7.98 -1.30
N ALA A 65 5.84 -6.83 -0.64
CA ALA A 65 6.54 -6.58 0.61
C ALA A 65 6.00 -7.47 1.76
N GLU A 66 4.70 -7.78 1.75
CA GLU A 66 4.10 -8.68 2.73
C GLU A 66 4.67 -10.10 2.60
N LEU A 67 4.74 -10.63 1.37
CA LEU A 67 5.36 -11.92 1.11
C LEU A 67 6.84 -11.94 1.52
N ASN A 68 7.59 -10.90 1.17
CA ASN A 68 9.01 -10.80 1.54
C ASN A 68 9.22 -10.71 3.06
N TYR A 69 8.35 -10.01 3.77
CA TYR A 69 8.37 -9.97 5.23
C TYR A 69 8.20 -11.38 5.82
N TRP A 70 7.18 -12.12 5.39
CA TRP A 70 6.95 -13.47 5.88
C TRP A 70 8.05 -14.45 5.48
N LYS A 71 8.64 -14.31 4.29
CA LYS A 71 9.83 -15.09 3.87
C LYS A 71 11.01 -14.84 4.82
N ARG A 72 11.34 -13.58 5.10
CA ARG A 72 12.42 -13.22 6.03
C ARG A 72 12.18 -13.76 7.43
N ARG A 73 10.94 -13.63 7.93
CA ARG A 73 10.53 -14.15 9.24
C ARG A 73 10.65 -15.67 9.30
N MET A 74 10.19 -16.38 8.27
CA MET A 74 10.32 -17.84 8.15
C MET A 74 11.79 -18.27 8.18
N THR A 75 12.66 -17.62 7.38
CA THR A 75 14.10 -17.91 7.39
C THR A 75 14.72 -17.68 8.77
N LYS A 76 14.39 -16.58 9.45
CA LYS A 76 14.90 -16.24 10.79
C LYS A 76 14.53 -17.30 11.83
N PHE A 77 13.26 -17.72 11.88
CA PHE A 77 12.81 -18.71 12.86
C PHE A 77 13.24 -20.13 12.52
N ASN A 78 13.28 -20.53 11.24
CA ASN A 78 13.82 -21.83 10.84
C ASN A 78 15.30 -21.96 11.22
N PHE A 79 16.10 -20.90 10.98
CA PHE A 79 17.50 -20.88 11.40
C PHE A 79 17.63 -21.07 12.92
N LEU A 80 16.78 -20.40 13.71
CA LEU A 80 16.80 -20.53 15.17
C LEU A 80 16.36 -21.93 15.64
N LEU A 81 15.37 -22.54 14.98
CA LEU A 81 14.99 -23.94 15.23
C LEU A 81 16.12 -24.92 14.93
N ASP A 82 16.87 -24.70 13.85
CA ASP A 82 18.01 -25.53 13.49
C ASP A 82 19.12 -25.41 14.55
N GLN A 83 19.35 -24.21 15.08
CA GLN A 83 20.29 -23.98 16.18
C GLN A 83 19.88 -24.69 17.48
N ILE A 84 18.60 -24.61 17.86
CA ILE A 84 18.07 -25.28 19.06
C ILE A 84 18.23 -26.81 18.97
N LYS A 85 18.16 -27.38 17.76
CA LYS A 85 18.31 -28.82 17.52
C LYS A 85 19.76 -29.31 17.50
N THR A 86 20.74 -28.43 17.58
CA THR A 86 22.17 -28.81 17.57
C THR A 86 22.53 -29.68 18.77
N GLN A 87 23.53 -30.55 18.59
CA GLN A 87 23.99 -31.44 19.65
C GLN A 87 24.51 -30.68 20.88
N LYS A 88 25.14 -29.51 20.67
CA LYS A 88 25.61 -28.62 21.75
C LYS A 88 24.46 -28.19 22.67
N VAL A 89 23.35 -27.72 22.10
CA VAL A 89 22.18 -27.27 22.87
C VAL A 89 21.53 -28.46 23.59
N LYS A 90 21.41 -29.62 22.92
CA LYS A 90 20.90 -30.84 23.56
C LYS A 90 21.73 -31.26 24.78
N ALA A 91 23.06 -31.21 24.68
CA ALA A 91 23.96 -31.53 25.79
C ALA A 91 23.75 -30.58 26.99
N VAL A 92 23.68 -29.27 26.74
CA VAL A 92 23.38 -28.26 27.77
C VAL A 92 22.03 -28.52 28.45
N LEU A 93 21.00 -28.85 27.67
CA LEU A 93 19.68 -29.18 28.20
C LEU A 93 19.71 -30.44 29.08
N THR A 94 20.46 -31.48 28.69
CA THR A 94 20.61 -32.69 29.50
C THR A 94 21.31 -32.41 30.83
N ILE A 95 22.41 -31.64 30.82
CA ILE A 95 23.16 -31.27 32.03
C ILE A 95 22.26 -30.50 33.00
N LEU A 96 21.58 -29.47 32.51
CA LEU A 96 20.66 -28.67 33.33
C LEU A 96 19.50 -29.51 33.88
N GLN A 97 19.06 -30.55 33.14
CA GLN A 97 17.95 -31.42 33.55
C GLN A 97 18.38 -32.32 34.69
N THR A 98 19.58 -32.88 34.60
CA THR A 98 20.22 -33.63 35.69
C THR A 98 20.40 -32.76 36.93
N ALA A 99 20.80 -31.50 36.76
CA ALA A 99 20.95 -30.52 37.84
C ALA A 99 19.63 -29.93 38.37
N LYS A 100 18.47 -30.30 37.78
CA LYS A 100 17.13 -29.77 38.12
C LYS A 100 17.04 -28.23 38.09
N SER A 101 17.75 -27.59 37.16
CA SER A 101 17.77 -26.12 37.04
C SER A 101 16.39 -25.57 36.63
N LYS A 102 15.99 -24.45 37.25
CA LYS A 102 14.73 -23.75 36.93
C LYS A 102 14.70 -23.16 35.51
N LEU A 103 15.87 -22.99 34.88
CA LEU A 103 16.01 -22.41 33.54
C LEU A 103 15.38 -23.28 32.44
N ILE A 104 15.22 -24.58 32.67
CA ILE A 104 14.63 -25.50 31.69
C ILE A 104 13.17 -25.20 31.43
N GLN A 105 12.42 -24.85 32.47
CA GLN A 105 11.01 -24.50 32.29
C GLN A 105 10.88 -23.26 31.40
N GLN A 106 11.72 -22.24 31.63
CA GLN A 106 11.75 -21.04 30.81
C GLN A 106 12.14 -21.34 29.36
N TRP A 107 13.14 -22.20 29.16
CA TRP A 107 13.54 -22.65 27.82
C TRP A 107 12.42 -23.34 27.07
N ARG A 108 11.76 -24.33 27.68
CA ARG A 108 10.69 -25.10 27.04
C ARG A 108 9.55 -24.20 26.58
N ILE A 109 9.21 -23.18 27.37
CA ILE A 109 8.20 -22.19 26.99
C ILE A 109 8.66 -21.39 25.77
N LEU A 110 9.91 -20.92 25.75
CA LEU A 110 10.44 -20.15 24.62
C LEU A 110 10.58 -21.00 23.35
N ASP A 111 11.08 -22.22 23.46
CA ASP A 111 11.20 -23.18 22.36
C ASP A 111 9.83 -23.47 21.73
N GLY A 112 8.79 -23.65 22.55
CA GLY A 112 7.40 -23.75 22.08
C GLY A 112 6.97 -22.52 21.29
N LYS A 113 7.16 -21.31 21.84
CA LYS A 113 6.82 -20.04 21.15
C LYS A 113 7.56 -19.87 19.83
N ILE A 114 8.83 -20.27 19.77
CA ILE A 114 9.65 -20.20 18.55
C ILE A 114 9.13 -21.18 17.50
N THR A 115 8.77 -22.39 17.93
CA THR A 115 8.16 -23.41 17.06
C THR A 115 6.82 -22.92 16.50
N ASP A 116 5.98 -22.31 17.33
CA ASP A 116 4.70 -21.73 16.90
C ASP A 116 4.90 -20.59 15.90
N ALA A 117 5.83 -19.68 16.17
CA ALA A 117 6.16 -18.57 15.27
C ALA A 117 6.75 -19.05 13.93
N ALA A 118 7.53 -20.13 13.93
CA ALA A 118 8.05 -20.74 12.72
C ALA A 118 6.94 -21.39 11.88
N ASN A 119 6.02 -22.11 12.52
CA ASN A 119 4.87 -22.74 11.87
C ASN A 119 3.93 -21.69 11.28
N GLU A 120 3.64 -20.63 12.03
CA GLU A 120 2.89 -19.47 11.54
C GLU A 120 3.55 -18.87 10.30
N ALA A 121 4.85 -18.57 10.36
CA ALA A 121 5.54 -17.93 9.26
C ALA A 121 5.54 -18.82 8.00
N LYS A 122 5.71 -20.14 8.18
CA LYS A 122 5.66 -21.12 7.10
C LYS A 122 4.28 -21.20 6.44
N ASP A 123 3.20 -21.24 7.24
CA ASP A 123 1.83 -21.27 6.72
C ASP A 123 1.50 -19.98 5.96
N ASN A 124 1.84 -18.83 6.54
CA ASN A 124 1.61 -17.52 5.91
C ASN A 124 2.38 -17.38 4.59
N VAL A 125 3.65 -17.81 4.54
CA VAL A 125 4.42 -17.83 3.27
C VAL A 125 3.72 -18.69 2.24
N ARG A 126 3.23 -19.88 2.61
CA ARG A 126 2.54 -20.77 1.66
C ARG A 126 1.33 -20.09 1.02
N TYR A 127 0.46 -19.45 1.80
CA TYR A 127 -0.73 -18.76 1.27
C TYR A 127 -0.40 -17.48 0.50
N LEU A 128 0.56 -16.69 0.98
CA LEU A 128 0.95 -15.46 0.27
C LEU A 128 1.70 -15.76 -1.03
N TYR A 129 2.40 -16.88 -1.10
CA TYR A 129 3.04 -17.35 -2.33
C TYR A 129 2.01 -17.80 -3.37
N THR A 130 0.92 -18.47 -2.97
CA THR A 130 -0.16 -18.80 -3.91
C THR A 130 -0.91 -17.56 -4.40
N LEU A 131 -0.91 -16.48 -3.62
CA LEU A 131 -1.47 -15.19 -3.99
C LEU A 131 -0.62 -14.42 -5.01
N GLU A 132 0.69 -14.67 -5.06
CA GLU A 132 1.66 -13.95 -5.91
C GLU A 132 1.21 -13.87 -7.36
N LYS A 133 0.81 -15.00 -7.95
CA LYS A 133 0.31 -15.06 -9.33
C LYS A 133 -0.90 -14.15 -9.62
N PHE A 134 -1.68 -13.78 -8.60
CA PHE A 134 -2.88 -12.96 -8.75
C PHE A 134 -2.60 -11.46 -8.60
N TYR A 135 -1.65 -11.06 -7.75
CA TYR A 135 -1.27 -9.65 -7.64
C TYR A 135 -0.11 -9.26 -8.55
N GLU A 136 0.63 -10.22 -9.10
CA GLU A 136 1.76 -9.94 -10.00
C GLU A 136 1.36 -9.14 -11.26
N PRO A 137 0.19 -9.40 -11.91
CA PRO A 137 -0.30 -8.54 -12.99
C PRO A 137 -0.48 -7.07 -12.57
N LEU A 138 -0.69 -6.76 -11.29
CA LEU A 138 -0.82 -5.37 -10.84
C LEU A 138 0.48 -4.57 -11.05
N TYR A 139 1.63 -5.23 -11.11
CA TYR A 139 2.94 -4.60 -11.32
C TYR A 139 3.31 -4.44 -12.80
N ASN A 140 2.80 -5.32 -13.66
CA ASN A 140 3.28 -5.47 -15.03
C ASN A 140 2.23 -5.07 -16.09
N SER A 141 0.97 -4.86 -15.68
CA SER A 141 -0.14 -4.52 -16.57
C SER A 141 -0.62 -3.08 -16.38
N ASN A 142 -1.23 -2.53 -17.43
CA ASN A 142 -1.93 -1.24 -17.34
C ASN A 142 -3.29 -1.38 -16.62
N PRO A 143 -3.90 -0.28 -16.16
CA PRO A 143 -5.19 -0.29 -15.47
C PRO A 143 -6.32 -0.98 -16.25
N VAL A 144 -6.31 -0.94 -17.58
CA VAL A 144 -7.34 -1.57 -18.41
C VAL A 144 -7.26 -3.09 -18.32
N ALA A 145 -6.08 -3.67 -18.55
CA ALA A 145 -5.87 -5.12 -18.45
C ALA A 145 -5.99 -5.62 -17.01
N MET A 146 -5.68 -4.77 -16.03
CA MET A 146 -5.75 -5.10 -14.60
C MET A 146 -7.16 -5.53 -14.16
N ILE A 147 -8.21 -4.97 -14.78
CA ILE A 147 -9.62 -5.26 -14.45
C ILE A 147 -9.93 -6.75 -14.58
N GLU A 148 -9.37 -7.44 -15.57
CA GLU A 148 -9.62 -8.87 -15.81
C GLU A 148 -9.09 -9.77 -14.66
N TYR A 149 -8.10 -9.30 -13.90
CA TYR A 149 -7.47 -10.06 -12.82
C TYR A 149 -8.12 -9.82 -11.45
N ILE A 150 -8.87 -8.73 -11.28
CA ILE A 150 -9.53 -8.36 -10.02
C ILE A 150 -10.40 -9.50 -9.45
N PRO A 151 -11.25 -10.18 -10.24
CA PRO A 151 -12.12 -11.23 -9.70
C PRO A 151 -11.32 -12.39 -9.11
N GLY A 152 -10.26 -12.79 -9.82
CA GLY A 152 -9.35 -13.84 -9.38
C GLY A 152 -8.61 -13.45 -8.10
N LEU A 153 -8.14 -12.20 -8.02
CA LEU A 153 -7.43 -11.68 -6.85
C LEU A 153 -8.32 -11.64 -5.61
N ILE A 154 -9.52 -11.05 -5.70
CA ILE A 154 -10.44 -10.95 -4.56
C ILE A 154 -10.87 -12.33 -4.09
N ASN A 155 -11.15 -13.25 -5.02
CA ASN A 155 -11.47 -14.62 -4.66
C ASN A 155 -10.27 -15.34 -4.00
N ALA A 156 -9.04 -15.11 -4.47
CA ALA A 156 -7.86 -15.69 -3.85
C ALA A 156 -7.67 -15.19 -2.41
N VAL A 157 -7.85 -13.88 -2.16
CA VAL A 157 -7.82 -13.33 -0.79
C VAL A 157 -8.94 -13.93 0.07
N ARG A 158 -10.16 -14.10 -0.47
CA ARG A 158 -11.26 -14.80 0.22
C ARG A 158 -10.88 -16.23 0.62
N MET A 159 -10.28 -16.99 -0.29
CA MET A 159 -9.83 -18.36 0.00
C MET A 159 -8.80 -18.39 1.13
N ILE A 160 -7.87 -17.44 1.18
CA ILE A 160 -6.89 -17.33 2.27
C ILE A 160 -7.60 -17.01 3.60
N HIS A 161 -8.56 -16.06 3.60
CA HIS A 161 -9.34 -15.74 4.78
C HIS A 161 -10.12 -16.95 5.33
N SER A 162 -10.63 -17.80 4.44
CA SER A 162 -11.41 -18.99 4.82
C SER A 162 -10.53 -20.14 5.33
N ILE A 163 -9.41 -20.42 4.68
CA ILE A 163 -8.64 -21.66 4.90
C ILE A 163 -7.40 -21.43 5.78
N SER A 164 -6.75 -20.26 5.70
CA SER A 164 -5.51 -20.04 6.45
C SER A 164 -5.74 -20.18 7.95
N GLN A 165 -4.82 -20.85 8.63
CA GLN A 165 -4.91 -21.01 10.08
C GLN A 165 -4.46 -19.73 10.79
N TYR A 166 -3.40 -19.10 10.27
CA TYR A 166 -2.75 -17.96 10.94
C TYR A 166 -2.99 -16.62 10.23
N TYR A 167 -3.16 -16.59 8.91
CA TYR A 167 -3.33 -15.33 8.16
C TYR A 167 -4.78 -14.84 8.08
N ASN A 168 -5.73 -15.53 8.70
CA ASN A 168 -7.17 -15.34 8.52
C ASN A 168 -7.80 -14.22 9.37
N THR A 169 -7.02 -13.32 9.94
CA THR A 169 -7.55 -12.24 10.80
C THR A 169 -8.02 -11.06 9.96
N SER A 170 -9.05 -10.34 10.42
CA SER A 170 -9.55 -9.15 9.72
C SER A 170 -8.49 -8.08 9.54
N GLU A 171 -7.58 -7.93 10.51
CA GLU A 171 -6.46 -6.99 10.44
C GLU A 171 -5.47 -7.34 9.32
N ARG A 172 -5.09 -8.62 9.18
CA ARG A 172 -4.19 -9.09 8.12
C ARG A 172 -4.82 -8.97 6.75
N MET A 173 -6.11 -9.32 6.64
CA MET A 173 -6.88 -9.15 5.40
C MET A 173 -6.98 -7.69 5.00
N THR A 174 -7.33 -6.80 5.93
CA THR A 174 -7.42 -5.36 5.68
C THR A 174 -6.05 -4.80 5.26
N SER A 175 -4.97 -5.16 5.95
CA SER A 175 -3.61 -4.75 5.60
C SER A 175 -3.21 -5.21 4.20
N LEU A 176 -3.52 -6.46 3.83
CA LEU A 176 -3.24 -6.98 2.50
C LEU A 176 -4.03 -6.26 1.41
N PHE A 177 -5.32 -5.97 1.64
CA PHE A 177 -6.12 -5.18 0.71
C PHE A 177 -5.60 -3.75 0.54
N ILE A 178 -5.19 -3.09 1.63
CA ILE A 178 -4.53 -1.76 1.55
C ILE A 178 -3.30 -1.82 0.66
N LYS A 179 -2.47 -2.85 0.78
CA LYS A 179 -1.27 -3.02 -0.05
C LYS A 179 -1.62 -3.23 -1.51
N ILE A 180 -2.65 -4.03 -1.80
CA ILE A 180 -3.18 -4.21 -3.16
C ILE A 180 -3.64 -2.86 -3.73
N THR A 181 -4.44 -2.10 -2.97
CA THR A 181 -4.89 -0.76 -3.36
C THR A 181 -3.72 0.18 -3.66
N ASN A 182 -2.71 0.22 -2.78
CA ASN A 182 -1.52 1.04 -2.97
C ASN A 182 -0.80 0.71 -4.30
N GLN A 183 -0.73 -0.58 -4.64
CA GLN A 183 -0.14 -1.00 -5.91
C GLN A 183 -0.98 -0.56 -7.11
N MET A 184 -2.31 -0.68 -7.04
CA MET A 184 -3.20 -0.20 -8.11
C MET A 184 -3.07 1.31 -8.35
N ILE A 185 -2.97 2.10 -7.28
CA ILE A 185 -2.72 3.54 -7.35
C ILE A 185 -1.37 3.82 -8.00
N THR A 186 -0.32 3.10 -7.59
CA THR A 186 1.03 3.26 -8.16
C THR A 186 1.04 2.98 -9.66
N SER A 187 0.44 1.87 -10.07
CA SER A 187 0.33 1.50 -11.49
C SER A 187 -0.52 2.48 -12.29
N SER A 188 -1.56 3.05 -11.67
CA SER A 188 -2.37 4.13 -12.27
C SER A 188 -1.55 5.40 -12.50
N LYS A 189 -0.73 5.82 -11.53
CA LYS A 189 0.17 6.98 -11.67
C LYS A 189 1.20 6.77 -12.78
N ILE A 190 1.82 5.58 -12.82
CA ILE A 190 2.76 5.18 -13.87
C ILE A 190 2.10 5.25 -15.25
N TYR A 191 0.88 4.72 -15.39
CA TYR A 191 0.14 4.72 -16.65
C TYR A 191 -0.19 6.14 -17.14
N ILE A 192 -0.72 6.99 -16.25
CA ILE A 192 -1.07 8.39 -16.57
C ILE A 192 0.18 9.19 -17.00
N THR A 193 1.32 8.97 -16.34
CA THR A 193 2.56 9.75 -16.55
C THR A 193 3.53 9.15 -17.57
N ASN A 194 3.14 8.10 -18.31
CA ASN A 194 4.04 7.38 -19.21
C ASN A 194 5.34 6.95 -18.49
N ASN A 195 5.22 6.21 -17.39
CA ASN A 195 6.35 5.80 -16.54
C ASN A 195 7.12 6.98 -15.94
N TYR A 196 6.40 8.00 -15.44
CA TYR A 196 6.98 9.22 -14.87
C TYR A 196 7.86 10.04 -15.84
N THR A 197 7.79 9.77 -17.14
CA THR A 197 8.56 10.52 -18.15
C THR A 197 7.89 11.84 -18.52
N GLN A 198 6.59 11.99 -18.27
CA GLN A 198 5.80 13.15 -18.64
C GLN A 198 4.85 13.56 -17.52
N THR A 199 4.69 14.87 -17.34
CA THR A 199 3.65 15.42 -16.46
C THR A 199 2.29 15.32 -17.13
N ILE A 200 1.21 15.43 -16.36
CA ILE A 200 -0.14 15.52 -16.94
C ILE A 200 -0.22 16.67 -17.95
N TRP A 201 0.34 17.84 -17.64
CA TRP A 201 0.22 19.06 -18.44
C TRP A 201 1.03 19.06 -19.74
N SER A 202 2.06 18.21 -19.83
CA SER A 202 2.95 18.11 -21.00
C SER A 202 2.41 17.17 -22.09
N GLN A 203 1.38 16.39 -21.79
CA GLN A 203 0.79 15.40 -22.69
C GLN A 203 -0.41 15.96 -23.45
N ASN A 204 -0.84 15.24 -24.48
CA ASN A 204 -2.12 15.51 -25.13
C ASN A 204 -3.26 15.32 -24.13
N GLN A 205 -4.11 16.34 -23.97
CA GLN A 205 -5.23 16.35 -23.04
C GLN A 205 -6.18 15.17 -23.21
N ALA A 206 -6.55 14.82 -24.45
CA ALA A 206 -7.47 13.72 -24.72
C ALA A 206 -6.91 12.37 -24.25
N HIS A 207 -5.60 12.16 -24.44
CA HIS A 207 -4.92 10.96 -23.95
C HIS A 207 -4.90 10.89 -22.43
N VAL A 208 -4.58 12.00 -21.73
CA VAL A 208 -4.56 12.03 -20.27
C VAL A 208 -5.96 11.78 -19.70
N ILE A 209 -7.00 12.42 -20.24
CA ILE A 209 -8.39 12.20 -19.82
C ILE A 209 -8.77 10.72 -20.02
N SER A 210 -8.44 10.12 -21.17
CA SER A 210 -8.73 8.71 -21.43
C SER A 210 -8.07 7.81 -20.38
N LYS A 211 -6.79 8.03 -20.11
CA LYS A 211 -6.05 7.23 -19.12
C LYS A 211 -6.60 7.39 -17.70
N ILE A 212 -6.99 8.61 -17.33
CA ILE A 212 -7.64 8.85 -16.04
C ILE A 212 -8.95 8.08 -15.95
N ARG A 213 -9.79 8.11 -17.00
CA ARG A 213 -11.04 7.35 -17.03
C ARG A 213 -10.83 5.85 -16.90
N ASP A 214 -9.77 5.30 -17.49
CA ASP A 214 -9.38 3.90 -17.28
C ASP A 214 -9.09 3.61 -15.79
N CYS A 215 -8.38 4.52 -15.10
CA CYS A 215 -8.10 4.40 -13.67
C CYS A 215 -9.36 4.53 -12.79
N ILE A 216 -10.30 5.40 -13.16
CA ILE A 216 -11.60 5.53 -12.49
C ILE A 216 -12.34 4.19 -12.59
N LYS A 217 -12.46 3.65 -13.81
CA LYS A 217 -13.10 2.35 -14.07
C LYS A 217 -12.43 1.21 -13.30
N LEU A 218 -11.10 1.23 -13.17
CA LEU A 218 -10.36 0.26 -12.35
C LEU A 218 -10.83 0.29 -10.89
N ASN A 219 -10.95 1.47 -10.28
CA ASN A 219 -11.42 1.62 -8.90
C ASN A 219 -12.88 1.15 -8.75
N GLU A 220 -13.75 1.53 -9.69
CA GLU A 220 -15.15 1.12 -9.71
C GLU A 220 -15.30 -0.40 -9.77
N GLU A 221 -14.59 -1.06 -10.70
CA GLU A 221 -14.61 -2.52 -10.84
C GLU A 221 -14.02 -3.22 -9.60
N TYR A 222 -12.95 -2.67 -9.03
CA TYR A 222 -12.35 -3.18 -7.80
C TYR A 222 -13.34 -3.19 -6.64
N GLN A 223 -14.00 -2.06 -6.39
CA GLN A 223 -15.02 -1.94 -5.35
C GLN A 223 -16.24 -2.82 -5.65
N ARG A 224 -16.71 -2.84 -6.89
CA ARG A 224 -17.85 -3.64 -7.32
C ARG A 224 -17.63 -5.13 -7.04
N TYR A 225 -16.47 -5.68 -7.42
CA TYR A 225 -16.16 -7.09 -7.16
C TYR A 225 -15.95 -7.39 -5.68
N PHE A 226 -15.42 -6.45 -4.90
CA PHE A 226 -15.32 -6.59 -3.45
C PHE A 226 -16.72 -6.69 -2.83
N GLN A 227 -17.64 -5.78 -3.19
CA GLN A 227 -19.02 -5.80 -2.70
C GLN A 227 -19.77 -7.07 -3.11
N LEU A 228 -19.64 -7.49 -4.37
CA LEU A 228 -20.23 -8.74 -4.83
C LEU A 228 -19.74 -9.95 -4.03
N THR A 229 -18.46 -9.96 -3.67
CA THR A 229 -17.89 -11.05 -2.85
C THR A 229 -18.42 -10.99 -1.43
N LYS A 230 -18.52 -9.80 -0.83
CA LYS A 230 -19.09 -9.59 0.50
C LYS A 230 -20.55 -10.06 0.60
N VAL A 231 -21.40 -9.65 -0.34
CA VAL A 231 -22.82 -10.08 -0.39
C VAL A 231 -22.94 -11.60 -0.54
N LYS A 232 -22.12 -12.24 -1.38
CA LYS A 232 -22.11 -13.70 -1.53
C LYS A 232 -21.76 -14.41 -0.22
N LEU A 233 -20.83 -13.86 0.55
CA LEU A 233 -20.43 -14.40 1.85
C LEU A 233 -21.52 -14.22 2.91
N GLU A 234 -22.22 -13.09 2.91
CA GLU A 234 -23.35 -12.84 3.81
C GLU A 234 -24.52 -13.79 3.55
N SER A 235 -24.75 -14.16 2.29
CA SER A 235 -25.77 -15.15 1.91
C SER A 235 -25.39 -16.61 2.21
N SER A 236 -24.10 -16.88 2.48
CA SER A 236 -23.59 -18.23 2.71
C SER A 236 -23.38 -18.48 4.20
N SER A 237 -24.23 -19.29 4.83
CA SER A 237 -24.18 -19.52 6.29
C SER A 237 -22.95 -20.28 6.80
N SER A 238 -22.15 -20.89 5.90
CA SER A 238 -20.99 -21.72 6.22
C SER A 238 -19.64 -20.99 6.13
N GLU A 239 -19.58 -19.79 5.54
CA GLU A 239 -18.33 -19.07 5.31
C GLU A 239 -18.16 -17.87 6.26
N ARG A 240 -16.90 -17.51 6.56
CA ARG A 240 -16.60 -16.33 7.40
C ARG A 240 -17.00 -15.05 6.68
N ARG A 241 -17.65 -14.15 7.41
CA ARG A 241 -18.07 -12.84 6.89
C ARG A 241 -16.86 -11.98 6.49
N PHE A 242 -17.01 -11.22 5.41
CA PHE A 242 -16.08 -10.19 4.98
C PHE A 242 -16.38 -8.87 5.71
N ASP A 243 -16.08 -8.84 7.01
CA ASP A 243 -16.25 -7.65 7.83
C ASP A 243 -14.93 -6.87 7.93
N PHE A 244 -14.58 -6.21 6.82
CA PHE A 244 -13.40 -5.35 6.73
C PHE A 244 -13.83 -3.90 6.56
N SER A 245 -13.04 -2.98 7.11
CA SER A 245 -13.31 -1.56 6.97
C SER A 245 -12.93 -1.08 5.58
N GLU A 246 -13.95 -0.89 4.76
CA GLU A 246 -13.86 -0.40 3.39
C GLU A 246 -13.21 0.98 3.30
N MET A 247 -13.43 1.83 4.31
CA MET A 247 -12.81 3.14 4.40
C MET A 247 -11.28 3.06 4.40
N TYR A 248 -10.70 2.08 5.10
CA TYR A 248 -9.24 1.89 5.08
C TYR A 248 -8.75 1.30 3.76
N ILE A 249 -9.52 0.40 3.15
CA ILE A 249 -9.13 -0.29 1.91
C ILE A 249 -9.18 0.65 0.70
N PHE A 250 -10.28 1.39 0.54
CA PHE A 250 -10.57 2.18 -0.66
C PHE A 250 -10.31 3.68 -0.49
N GLY A 251 -10.30 4.21 0.74
CA GLY A 251 -10.26 5.66 0.97
C GLY A 251 -9.05 6.37 0.32
N LYS A 252 -7.89 5.71 0.27
CA LYS A 252 -6.72 6.20 -0.48
C LYS A 252 -6.97 6.25 -1.99
N PHE A 253 -7.61 5.23 -2.56
CA PHE A 253 -7.93 5.18 -3.99
C PHE A 253 -9.03 6.19 -4.34
N ASP A 254 -10.07 6.30 -3.51
CA ASP A 254 -11.14 7.28 -3.73
C ASP A 254 -10.61 8.72 -3.69
N SER A 255 -9.64 8.99 -2.81
CA SER A 255 -8.99 10.31 -2.75
C SER A 255 -8.18 10.59 -4.02
N PHE A 256 -7.47 9.58 -4.55
CA PHE A 256 -6.79 9.66 -5.83
C PHE A 256 -7.75 9.92 -6.99
N ILE A 257 -8.88 9.19 -7.04
CA ILE A 257 -9.90 9.34 -8.07
C ILE A 257 -10.55 10.71 -8.02
N ARG A 258 -10.96 11.20 -6.85
CA ARG A 258 -11.51 12.56 -6.69
C ARG A 258 -10.56 13.63 -7.24
N ARG A 259 -9.26 13.47 -7.00
CA ARG A 259 -8.27 14.40 -7.57
C ARG A 259 -8.18 14.29 -9.08
N CYS A 260 -8.18 13.07 -9.61
CA CYS A 260 -8.19 12.81 -11.03
C CYS A 260 -9.42 13.43 -11.72
N GLU A 261 -10.60 13.38 -11.09
CA GLU A 261 -11.81 14.05 -11.57
C GLU A 261 -11.63 15.57 -11.59
N LYS A 262 -11.07 16.18 -10.53
CA LYS A 262 -10.74 17.61 -10.53
C LYS A 262 -9.81 17.99 -11.69
N ILE A 263 -8.86 17.13 -12.05
CA ILE A 263 -7.96 17.34 -13.19
C ILE A 263 -8.71 17.26 -14.53
N ILE A 264 -9.63 16.31 -14.70
CA ILE A 264 -10.52 16.24 -15.89
C ILE A 264 -11.32 17.53 -16.03
N ASP A 265 -11.86 18.06 -14.93
CA ASP A 265 -12.64 19.30 -14.94
C ASP A 265 -11.78 20.50 -15.34
N VAL A 266 -10.54 20.60 -14.84
CA VAL A 266 -9.59 21.64 -15.28
C VAL A 266 -9.33 21.56 -16.77
N TYR A 267 -9.09 20.36 -17.30
CA TYR A 267 -8.92 20.17 -18.74
C TYR A 267 -10.16 20.59 -19.54
N SER A 268 -11.35 20.25 -19.04
CA SER A 268 -12.61 20.59 -19.68
C SER A 268 -12.81 22.11 -19.73
N ILE A 269 -12.48 22.81 -18.65
CA ILE A 269 -12.44 24.27 -18.58
C ILE A 269 -11.42 24.84 -19.58
N ILE A 270 -10.20 24.30 -19.61
CA ILE A 270 -9.16 24.80 -20.54
C ILE A 270 -9.63 24.71 -21.99
N ASN A 271 -10.27 23.60 -22.35
CA ASN A 271 -10.81 23.40 -23.69
C ASN A 271 -11.98 24.35 -23.99
N MET A 272 -12.91 24.52 -23.05
CA MET A 272 -14.08 25.40 -23.19
C MET A 272 -13.68 26.85 -23.47
N TYR A 273 -12.66 27.36 -22.79
CA TYR A 273 -12.20 28.75 -22.94
C TYR A 273 -11.14 28.96 -24.03
N SER A 274 -10.72 27.89 -24.73
CA SER A 274 -9.74 28.00 -25.82
C SER A 274 -10.24 28.84 -27.00
N CYS A 275 -11.56 28.89 -27.22
CA CYS A 275 -12.18 29.70 -28.27
C CYS A 275 -11.95 31.22 -28.09
N LEU A 276 -11.62 31.69 -26.87
CA LEU A 276 -11.28 33.10 -26.62
C LEU A 276 -10.07 33.57 -27.45
N ALA A 277 -9.17 32.66 -27.82
CA ALA A 277 -8.03 32.99 -28.66
C ALA A 277 -8.40 33.24 -30.13
N GLU A 278 -9.50 32.65 -30.61
CA GLU A 278 -9.95 32.73 -31.99
C GLU A 278 -10.98 33.85 -32.21
N SER A 279 -11.55 34.38 -31.12
CA SER A 279 -12.56 35.43 -31.18
C SER A 279 -11.99 36.76 -31.68
N LYS A 280 -12.68 37.36 -32.65
CA LYS A 280 -12.33 38.65 -33.27
C LYS A 280 -13.05 39.85 -32.64
N ILE A 281 -13.70 39.65 -31.50
CA ILE A 281 -14.50 40.68 -30.85
C ILE A 281 -13.58 41.61 -30.07
N GLU A 282 -13.76 42.91 -30.29
CA GLU A 282 -12.94 43.94 -29.66
C GLU A 282 -13.06 43.87 -28.12
N GLY A 283 -11.94 43.87 -27.41
CA GLY A 283 -11.90 43.75 -25.94
C GLY A 283 -11.68 42.32 -25.41
N ILE A 284 -11.99 41.26 -26.18
CA ILE A 284 -11.82 39.85 -25.75
C ILE A 284 -10.35 39.45 -25.58
N SER A 285 -9.43 40.07 -26.31
CA SER A 285 -7.99 39.80 -26.19
C SER A 285 -7.45 39.97 -24.76
N SER A 286 -8.04 40.90 -24.00
CA SER A 286 -7.68 41.13 -22.60
C SER A 286 -8.10 39.96 -21.69
N PHE A 287 -9.28 39.38 -21.94
CA PHE A 287 -9.79 38.19 -21.24
C PHE A 287 -8.98 36.94 -21.60
N ASN A 288 -8.65 36.75 -22.87
CA ASN A 288 -7.77 35.67 -23.30
C ASN A 288 -6.39 35.76 -22.62
N SER A 289 -5.83 36.97 -22.50
CA SER A 289 -4.56 37.18 -21.79
C SER A 289 -4.65 36.81 -20.30
N LYS A 290 -5.73 37.21 -19.62
CA LYS A 290 -5.99 36.83 -18.21
C LYS A 290 -6.15 35.32 -18.05
N PHE A 291 -6.93 34.69 -18.92
CA PHE A 291 -7.13 33.24 -18.95
C PHE A 291 -5.80 32.49 -19.10
N ASN A 292 -4.98 32.87 -20.09
CA ASN A 292 -3.67 32.27 -20.30
C ASN A 292 -2.74 32.46 -19.10
N GLY A 293 -2.81 33.61 -18.43
CA GLY A 293 -2.08 33.85 -17.18
C GLY A 293 -2.48 32.90 -16.04
N ILE A 294 -3.78 32.66 -15.86
CA ILE A 294 -4.32 31.71 -14.87
C ILE A 294 -3.84 30.29 -15.18
N VAL A 295 -3.98 29.83 -16.44
CA VAL A 295 -3.56 28.50 -16.88
C VAL A 295 -2.05 28.32 -16.73
N ALA A 296 -1.24 29.32 -17.12
CA ALA A 296 0.22 29.26 -16.99
C ALA A 296 0.66 29.18 -15.52
N THR A 297 -0.01 29.91 -14.62
CA THR A 297 0.27 29.87 -13.18
C THR A 297 0.06 28.47 -12.60
N LEU A 298 -1.04 27.79 -12.99
CA LEU A 298 -1.31 26.42 -12.57
C LEU A 298 -0.27 25.44 -13.14
N LYS A 299 0.02 25.52 -14.44
CA LYS A 299 0.92 24.58 -15.13
C LYS A 299 2.40 24.74 -14.72
N LYS A 300 2.80 25.91 -14.21
CA LYS A 300 4.18 26.19 -13.76
C LYS A 300 4.51 25.55 -12.40
N LYS A 301 3.53 25.02 -11.68
CA LYS A 301 3.76 24.42 -10.36
C LYS A 301 4.57 23.11 -10.50
N ASP A 302 5.64 22.98 -9.71
CA ASP A 302 6.63 21.89 -9.81
C ASP A 302 6.27 20.63 -9.00
N TYR A 303 5.01 20.46 -8.58
CA TYR A 303 4.58 19.27 -7.86
C TYR A 303 3.92 18.23 -8.77
N ASP A 304 3.97 16.95 -8.37
CA ASP A 304 3.19 15.89 -8.99
C ASP A 304 1.71 16.03 -8.64
N PHE A 305 0.91 16.51 -9.60
CA PHE A 305 -0.54 16.68 -9.48
C PHE A 305 -1.28 15.38 -9.14
N LEU A 306 -0.66 14.21 -9.30
CA LEU A 306 -1.24 12.91 -8.95
C LEU A 306 -0.91 12.47 -7.52
N ASP A 307 -0.06 13.18 -6.76
CA ASP A 307 0.29 12.80 -5.39
C ASP A 307 -0.80 13.18 -4.37
N GLN A 308 -1.79 12.28 -4.19
CA GLN A 308 -2.93 12.41 -3.27
C GLN A 308 -2.60 12.85 -1.83
N ARG A 309 -1.35 12.79 -1.38
CA ARG A 309 -0.93 13.22 -0.04
C ARG A 309 -0.76 14.73 0.09
N LYS A 310 -0.48 15.42 -1.01
CA LYS A 310 -0.29 16.87 -1.03
C LYS A 310 -1.64 17.56 -1.13
N GLN A 311 -2.16 18.08 -0.01
CA GLN A 311 -3.43 18.82 0.03
C GLN A 311 -3.35 20.19 -0.66
N GLU A 312 -2.15 20.78 -0.74
CA GLU A 312 -1.89 22.04 -1.47
C GLU A 312 -2.35 21.98 -2.93
N ILE A 313 -2.30 20.79 -3.55
CA ILE A 313 -2.74 20.56 -4.92
C ILE A 313 -4.25 20.78 -5.05
N ASP A 314 -5.04 20.27 -4.10
CA ASP A 314 -6.49 20.44 -4.12
C ASP A 314 -6.85 21.92 -3.95
N ASN A 315 -6.12 22.64 -3.10
CA ASN A 315 -6.29 24.09 -2.90
C ASN A 315 -5.99 24.87 -4.19
N ASP A 316 -4.89 24.58 -4.87
CA ASP A 316 -4.50 25.23 -6.13
C ASP A 316 -5.52 24.93 -7.26
N LEU A 317 -6.04 23.70 -7.34
CA LEU A 317 -7.08 23.33 -8.30
C LEU A 317 -8.41 24.06 -8.01
N ASP A 318 -8.76 24.22 -6.74
CA ASP A 318 -9.96 24.96 -6.33
C ASP A 318 -9.79 26.48 -6.53
N GLU A 319 -8.58 27.03 -6.32
CA GLU A 319 -8.24 28.41 -6.63
C GLU A 319 -8.34 28.69 -8.14
N PHE A 320 -7.79 27.81 -8.97
CA PHE A 320 -7.97 27.88 -10.42
C PHE A 320 -9.44 28.01 -10.82
N ARG A 321 -10.32 27.17 -10.24
CA ARG A 321 -11.76 27.24 -10.50
C ARG A 321 -12.34 28.60 -10.11
N ARG A 322 -11.99 29.13 -8.93
CA ARG A 322 -12.45 30.45 -8.49
C ARG A 322 -11.99 31.55 -9.45
N SER A 323 -10.72 31.54 -9.88
CA SER A 323 -10.20 32.52 -10.83
C SER A 323 -10.93 32.46 -12.18
N ILE A 324 -11.26 31.26 -12.65
CA ILE A 324 -12.05 31.08 -13.88
C ILE A 324 -13.49 31.57 -13.68
N SER A 325 -14.14 31.30 -12.55
CA SER A 325 -15.48 31.81 -12.28
C SER A 325 -15.52 33.34 -12.26
N ASN A 326 -14.51 33.99 -11.66
CA ASN A 326 -14.40 35.46 -11.67
C ASN A 326 -14.16 36.00 -13.09
N LEU A 327 -13.35 35.31 -13.90
CA LEU A 327 -13.15 35.66 -15.30
C LEU A 327 -14.46 35.54 -16.09
N HIS A 328 -15.22 34.46 -15.87
CA HIS A 328 -16.51 34.22 -16.51
C HIS A 328 -17.52 35.32 -16.15
N GLN A 329 -17.61 35.69 -14.87
CA GLN A 329 -18.47 36.80 -14.44
C GLN A 329 -18.07 38.12 -15.11
N SER A 330 -16.77 38.43 -15.14
CA SER A 330 -16.26 39.64 -15.80
C SER A 330 -16.55 39.64 -17.30
N LEU A 331 -16.54 38.45 -17.93
CA LEU A 331 -16.88 38.28 -19.33
C LEU A 331 -18.37 38.53 -19.56
N ASN A 332 -19.26 37.99 -18.70
CA ASN A 332 -20.70 38.26 -18.77
C ASN A 332 -21.02 39.75 -18.61
N GLU A 333 -20.42 40.42 -17.62
CA GLU A 333 -20.58 41.88 -17.44
C GLU A 333 -20.09 42.69 -18.65
N PHE A 334 -19.03 42.21 -19.33
CA PHE A 334 -18.57 42.80 -20.58
C PHE A 334 -19.58 42.59 -21.71
N LEU A 335 -20.15 41.38 -21.82
CA LEU A 335 -21.17 41.07 -22.82
C LEU A 335 -22.39 41.98 -22.65
N ASP A 336 -22.91 42.10 -21.44
CA ASP A 336 -24.08 42.95 -21.15
C ASP A 336 -23.84 44.39 -21.62
N LYS A 337 -22.71 44.98 -21.23
CA LYS A 337 -22.31 46.32 -21.66
C LYS A 337 -22.09 46.43 -23.16
N TYR A 338 -21.52 45.39 -23.77
CA TYR A 338 -21.28 45.35 -25.21
C TYR A 338 -22.62 45.33 -25.96
N PHE A 339 -23.59 44.50 -25.56
CA PHE A 339 -24.91 44.45 -26.16
C PHE A 339 -25.72 45.74 -25.94
N ASP A 340 -25.67 46.35 -24.76
CA ASP A 340 -26.31 47.65 -24.48
C ASP A 340 -25.79 48.77 -25.41
N SER A 341 -24.53 48.66 -25.85
CA SER A 341 -23.93 49.64 -26.76
C SER A 341 -24.36 49.47 -28.23
N ILE A 342 -24.88 48.30 -28.61
CA ILE A 342 -25.27 48.01 -29.99
C ILE A 342 -26.67 48.59 -30.27
N LYS A 343 -26.69 49.73 -30.95
CA LYS A 343 -27.94 50.40 -31.35
C LYS A 343 -28.69 49.72 -32.51
N ASN A 344 -28.09 48.73 -33.18
CA ASN A 344 -28.66 48.05 -34.36
C ASN A 344 -28.92 46.57 -34.06
N THR A 345 -30.18 46.17 -34.09
CA THR A 345 -30.67 44.81 -33.83
C THR A 345 -30.02 43.74 -34.72
N GLU A 346 -29.73 44.05 -35.99
CA GLU A 346 -29.09 43.11 -36.92
C GLU A 346 -27.61 42.85 -36.55
N ARG A 347 -26.91 43.89 -36.08
CA ARG A 347 -25.55 43.76 -35.54
C ARG A 347 -25.54 43.04 -34.19
N ALA A 348 -26.55 43.25 -33.35
CA ALA A 348 -26.70 42.52 -32.08
C ALA A 348 -26.90 41.03 -32.35
N LEU A 349 -27.82 40.67 -33.25
CA LEU A 349 -28.06 39.28 -33.68
C LEU A 349 -26.81 38.63 -34.29
N THR A 350 -26.06 39.36 -35.12
CA THR A 350 -24.81 38.84 -35.72
C THR A 350 -23.72 38.61 -34.68
N THR A 351 -23.67 39.45 -33.64
CA THR A 351 -22.69 39.30 -32.55
C THR A 351 -23.09 38.17 -31.61
N LEU A 352 -24.38 38.02 -31.30
CA LEU A 352 -24.88 36.92 -30.46
C LEU A 352 -24.57 35.55 -31.09
N LYS A 353 -24.75 35.41 -32.41
CA LYS A 353 -24.33 34.21 -33.16
C LYS A 353 -22.81 33.96 -33.18
N ARG A 354 -21.98 34.94 -32.83
CA ARG A 354 -20.52 34.77 -32.69
C ARG A 354 -20.09 34.38 -31.28
N PHE A 355 -21.02 34.43 -30.32
CA PHE A 355 -20.81 34.11 -28.92
C PHE A 355 -21.41 32.77 -28.49
N GLU A 356 -22.49 32.31 -29.16
CA GLU A 356 -22.92 30.90 -29.17
C GLU A 356 -21.81 30.00 -29.72
#